data_AF-A0A818D650-F1
#
_entry.id   AF-A0A818D650-F1
#
_cell.length_a   1.000
_cell.length_b   1.000
_cell.length_c   1.000
_cell.angle_alpha   90.00
_cell.angle_beta   90.00
_cell.angle_gamma   90.00
#
_symmetry.space_group_name_H-M   'P 1'
#
loop_
_entity.id
_entity.type
_entity.pdbx_description
1 polymer ?
#
loop_
_entity_poly.entity_id
_entity_poly.type
_entity_poly.pdbx_seq_one_letter_code
_entity_poly.pdbx_strand_id
1 'polypeptide(L)'
;MIRRLRGGNKNIENIPIQNKNGDLLTNSTDRLFRWREYLREILSVHIIVDGSIIQQIDVPSIPKTEQDRQDKSPPLVEVKEAMKQMKSRKAPGNDDTTADLLKAGCLPIVTWLHNIFVDVWKNEEMIED
;
A
#
# COMPACT_ATOMS: atom_id res chain seq x y z
N MET A 1 -40.70 18.00 23.15
CA MET A 1 -39.74 19.12 23.01
C MET A 1 -38.43 18.55 22.46
N ILE A 2 -38.17 18.66 21.15
CA ILE A 2 -37.02 17.99 20.49
C ILE A 2 -35.86 18.99 20.40
N ARG A 3 -34.72 18.66 21.02
CA ARG A 3 -33.49 19.47 20.94
C ARG A 3 -32.79 19.20 19.61
N ARG A 4 -32.72 20.22 18.76
CA ARG A 4 -31.98 20.19 17.49
C ARG A 4 -30.49 20.36 17.80
N LEU A 5 -29.71 19.29 17.67
CA LEU A 5 -28.25 19.38 17.75
C LEU A 5 -27.75 20.12 16.51
N ARG A 6 -27.37 21.39 16.70
CA ARG A 6 -26.74 22.20 15.66
C ARG A 6 -25.29 21.76 15.54
N GLY A 7 -25.03 20.75 14.72
CA GLY A 7 -23.68 20.41 14.28
C GLY A 7 -23.14 21.57 13.46
N GLY A 8 -22.34 22.42 14.08
CA GLY A 8 -21.63 23.49 13.37
C GLY A 8 -20.73 22.86 12.33
N ASN A 9 -21.00 23.16 11.06
CA ASN A 9 -20.17 22.75 9.94
C ASN A 9 -18.81 23.45 10.09
N LYS A 10 -17.86 22.83 10.81
CA LYS A 10 -16.50 23.34 10.90
C LYS A 10 -15.90 23.13 9.52
N ASN A 11 -15.76 24.21 8.77
CA ASN A 11 -15.13 24.22 7.46
C ASN A 11 -13.66 23.75 7.63
N ILE A 12 -13.42 22.44 7.50
CA ILE A 12 -12.09 21.81 7.63
C ILE A 12 -11.12 22.38 6.57
N GLU A 13 -11.65 22.94 5.48
CA GLU A 13 -10.88 23.56 4.41
C GLU A 13 -10.11 24.82 4.84
N ASN A 14 -10.38 25.37 6.04
CA ASN A 14 -9.73 26.58 6.54
C ASN A 14 -8.98 26.39 7.86
N ILE A 15 -8.45 25.19 8.15
CA ILE A 15 -7.53 25.03 9.28
C ILE A 15 -6.24 25.81 8.95
N PRO A 16 -5.94 26.89 9.67
CA PRO A 16 -4.71 27.64 9.46
C PRO A 16 -3.53 26.82 9.99
N ILE A 17 -2.41 26.82 9.27
CA ILE A 17 -1.17 26.15 9.73
C ILE A 17 -0.08 27.17 9.93
N GLN A 18 0.92 26.88 10.75
CA GLN A 18 2.05 27.80 10.92
C GLN A 18 3.14 27.54 9.88
N ASN A 19 3.76 28.61 9.38
CA ASN A 19 5.02 28.53 8.66
C ASN A 19 6.17 28.18 9.63
N LYS A 20 7.41 28.09 9.15
CA LYS A 20 8.57 27.76 10.01
C LYS A 20 8.89 28.83 11.06
N ASN A 21 8.55 30.08 10.77
CA ASN A 21 8.81 31.22 11.66
C ASN A 21 7.69 31.41 12.70
N GLY A 22 6.63 30.59 12.66
CA GLY A 22 5.48 30.66 13.56
C GLY A 22 4.30 31.50 13.05
N ASP A 23 4.40 32.09 11.85
CA ASP A 23 3.33 32.90 11.27
C ASP A 23 2.19 32.03 10.73
N LEU A 24 0.97 32.51 10.87
CA LEU A 24 -0.22 31.75 10.50
C LEU A 24 -0.52 31.86 9.00
N LEU A 25 -0.57 30.72 8.31
CA LEU A 25 -0.93 30.57 6.91
C LEU A 25 -2.41 30.19 6.76
N THR A 26 -3.19 31.12 6.20
CA THR A 26 -4.63 30.97 5.96
C THR A 26 -4.98 30.70 4.50
N ASN A 27 -4.08 31.00 3.55
CA ASN A 27 -4.26 30.74 2.13
C ASN A 27 -3.93 29.27 1.77
N SER A 28 -4.79 28.61 0.99
CA SER A 28 -4.62 27.20 0.59
C SER A 28 -3.30 26.92 -0.16
N THR A 29 -2.85 27.85 -0.99
CA THR A 29 -1.63 27.72 -1.79
C THR A 29 -0.40 27.74 -0.90
N ASP A 30 -0.33 28.71 0.02
CA ASP A 30 0.78 28.81 0.98
C ASP A 30 0.84 27.60 1.91
N ARG A 31 -0.32 27.05 2.29
CA ARG A 31 -0.38 25.80 3.05
C ARG A 31 0.23 24.64 2.28
N LEU A 32 -0.14 24.46 1.00
CA LEU A 32 0.41 23.40 0.16
C LEU A 32 1.93 23.54 -0.03
N PHE A 33 2.43 24.78 -0.19
CA PHE A 33 3.88 25.03 -0.25
C PHE A 33 4.57 24.66 1.06
N ARG A 34 4.00 25.03 2.21
CA ARG A 34 4.54 24.67 3.53
C ARG A 34 4.53 23.16 3.81
N TRP A 35 3.53 22.44 3.32
CA TRP A 35 3.49 20.97 3.34
C TRP A 35 4.55 20.35 2.44
N ARG A 36 4.71 20.86 1.22
CA ARG A 36 5.76 20.41 0.29
C ARG A 36 7.15 20.61 0.89
N GLU A 37 7.41 21.77 1.47
CA GLU A 37 8.67 22.09 2.13
C GLU A 37 8.96 21.12 3.28
N TYR A 38 8.00 20.92 4.17
CA TYR A 38 8.12 19.99 5.30
C TYR A 38 8.42 18.55 4.87
N LEU A 39 7.64 18.05 3.91
CA LEU A 39 7.80 16.69 3.40
C LEU A 39 9.14 16.54 2.69
N ARG A 40 9.58 17.55 1.93
CA ARG A 40 10.92 17.53 1.36
C ARG A 40 11.98 17.42 2.43
N GLU A 41 11.93 18.20 3.50
CA GLU A 41 12.96 18.11 4.54
C GLU A 41 13.00 16.76 5.24
N ILE A 42 11.84 16.20 5.55
CA ILE A 42 11.73 14.89 6.20
C ILE A 42 12.17 13.76 5.27
N LEU A 43 11.79 13.82 3.99
CA LEU A 43 12.00 12.74 3.03
C LEU A 43 13.31 12.87 2.25
N SER A 44 13.91 14.07 2.22
CA SER A 44 15.24 14.30 1.60
C SER A 44 16.38 13.92 2.53
N VAL A 45 16.12 13.19 3.62
CA VAL A 45 17.18 12.54 4.38
C VAL A 45 17.83 11.53 3.44
N HIS A 46 18.99 11.90 2.91
CA HIS A 46 19.90 10.97 2.25
C HIS A 46 20.45 10.11 3.38
N ILE A 47 19.72 9.06 3.74
CA ILE A 47 20.23 8.08 4.70
C ILE A 47 21.39 7.40 3.99
N ILE A 48 22.60 7.90 4.21
CA ILE A 48 23.82 7.14 3.94
C ILE A 48 23.83 6.05 5.01
N VAL A 49 23.10 4.97 4.76
CA VAL A 49 23.22 3.78 5.58
C VAL A 49 24.60 3.24 5.29
N ASP A 50 25.50 3.32 6.27
CA ASP A 50 26.75 2.59 6.19
C ASP A 50 26.43 1.11 6.05
N GLY A 51 26.93 0.46 5.00
CA GLY A 51 26.72 -0.96 4.75
C GLY A 51 27.19 -1.83 5.92
N SER A 52 28.10 -1.32 6.77
CA SER A 52 28.50 -1.99 8.01
C SER A 52 27.34 -2.14 9.01
N ILE A 53 26.40 -1.18 9.06
CA ILE A 53 25.21 -1.22 9.91
C ILE A 53 24.24 -2.29 9.40
N ILE A 54 24.10 -2.43 8.07
CA ILE A 54 23.25 -3.47 7.46
C ILE A 54 23.78 -4.86 7.81
N GLN A 55 25.11 -5.05 7.81
CA GLN A 55 25.75 -6.31 8.17
C GLN A 55 25.62 -6.64 9.67
N GLN A 56 25.36 -5.66 10.52
CA GLN A 56 25.10 -5.85 11.95
C GLN A 56 23.64 -6.24 12.26
N ILE A 57 22.73 -6.15 11.27
CA ILE A 57 21.36 -6.62 11.44
C ILE A 57 21.40 -8.15 11.50
N ASP A 58 21.06 -8.71 12.65
CA ASP A 58 20.90 -10.15 12.82
C ASP A 58 19.69 -10.61 12.00
N VAL A 59 19.95 -11.18 10.83
CA VAL A 59 18.90 -11.73 9.97
C VAL A 59 18.61 -13.14 10.49
N PRO A 60 17.39 -13.41 11.00
CA PRO A 60 17.05 -14.75 11.47
C PRO A 60 17.23 -15.75 10.32
N SER A 61 18.16 -16.69 10.50
CA SER A 61 18.37 -17.77 9.54
C SER A 61 17.12 -18.65 9.51
N ILE A 62 16.38 -18.62 8.42
CA ILE A 62 15.29 -19.56 8.21
C ILE A 62 15.86 -20.95 7.88
N PRO A 63 15.17 -22.05 8.21
CA PRO A 63 15.58 -23.38 7.80
C PRO A 63 15.72 -23.46 6.27
N LYS A 64 16.69 -24.24 5.78
CA LYS A 64 16.93 -24.41 4.33
C LYS A 64 15.66 -24.84 3.58
N THR A 65 14.82 -25.65 4.22
CA THR A 65 13.51 -26.06 3.70
C THR A 65 12.57 -24.89 3.44
N GLU A 66 12.55 -23.87 4.32
CA GLU A 66 11.71 -22.69 4.13
C GLU A 66 12.29 -21.76 3.07
N GLN A 67 13.62 -21.63 2.99
CA GLN A 67 14.27 -20.90 1.90
C GLN A 67 13.91 -21.53 0.56
N ASP A 68 14.08 -22.85 0.43
CA ASP A 68 13.77 -23.58 -0.80
C ASP A 68 12.25 -23.57 -1.13
N ARG A 69 11.39 -23.29 -0.15
CA ARG A 69 9.95 -23.09 -0.36
C ARG A 69 9.68 -21.69 -0.94
N GLN A 70 10.36 -20.67 -0.45
CA GLN A 70 10.20 -19.27 -0.89
C GLN A 70 10.84 -19.01 -2.26
N ASP A 71 11.92 -19.72 -2.59
CA ASP A 71 12.60 -19.59 -3.89
C ASP A 71 11.80 -20.23 -5.06
N LYS A 72 10.73 -20.97 -4.75
CA LYS A 72 9.87 -21.61 -5.75
C LYS A 72 8.72 -20.69 -6.14
N SER A 73 8.39 -20.72 -7.43
CA SER A 73 7.18 -20.09 -7.96
C SER A 73 5.94 -20.54 -7.16
N PRO A 74 4.97 -19.64 -6.93
CA PRO A 74 3.77 -19.95 -6.16
C PRO A 74 2.98 -21.10 -6.83
N PRO A 75 2.57 -22.14 -6.09
CA PRO A 75 1.76 -23.21 -6.64
C PRO A 75 0.29 -22.78 -6.82
N LEU A 76 -0.42 -23.41 -7.75
CA LEU A 76 -1.84 -23.14 -8.02
C LEU A 76 -2.73 -23.22 -6.76
N VAL A 77 -2.42 -24.11 -5.82
CA VAL A 77 -3.15 -24.25 -4.55
C VAL A 77 -3.03 -23.01 -3.68
N GLU A 78 -1.87 -22.34 -3.68
CA GLU A 78 -1.65 -21.12 -2.92
C GLU A 78 -2.53 -19.99 -3.45
N VAL A 79 -2.58 -19.82 -4.77
CA VAL A 79 -3.46 -18.84 -5.42
C VAL A 79 -4.93 -19.10 -5.07
N LYS A 80 -5.35 -20.37 -5.10
CA LYS A 80 -6.71 -20.78 -4.75
C LYS A 80 -7.05 -20.45 -3.28
N GLU A 81 -6.16 -20.75 -2.35
CA GLU A 81 -6.39 -20.47 -0.93
C GLU A 81 -6.31 -18.97 -0.62
N ALA A 82 -5.41 -18.23 -1.26
CA ALA A 82 -5.34 -16.78 -1.16
C ALA A 82 -6.66 -16.13 -1.61
N MET A 83 -7.20 -16.56 -2.76
CA MET A 83 -8.49 -16.08 -3.25
C MET A 83 -9.64 -16.37 -2.28
N LYS A 84 -9.66 -17.52 -1.61
CA LYS A 84 -10.66 -17.83 -0.59
C LYS A 84 -10.54 -16.92 0.63
N GLN A 85 -9.32 -16.61 1.05
CA GLN A 85 -9.02 -15.75 2.20
C GLN A 85 -9.36 -14.28 1.97
N MET A 86 -9.50 -13.83 0.73
CA MET A 86 -9.92 -12.46 0.40
C MET A 86 -11.26 -12.13 1.07
N LYS A 87 -11.39 -10.91 1.61
CA LYS A 87 -12.65 -10.46 2.23
C LYS A 87 -13.66 -10.09 1.14
N SER A 88 -14.86 -10.66 1.24
CA SER A 88 -16.00 -10.33 0.39
C SER A 88 -16.61 -8.97 0.76
N ARG A 89 -17.41 -8.38 -0.15
CA ARG A 89 -18.11 -7.09 0.03
C ARG A 89 -17.19 -5.91 0.34
N LYS A 90 -15.97 -5.94 -0.19
CA LYS A 90 -15.07 -4.79 -0.21
C LYS A 90 -15.29 -3.99 -1.49
N ALA A 91 -15.05 -2.68 -1.40
CA ALA A 91 -15.06 -1.83 -2.58
C ALA A 91 -14.01 -2.34 -3.59
N PRO A 92 -14.30 -2.28 -4.89
CA PRO A 92 -13.33 -2.64 -5.92
C PRO A 92 -12.14 -1.67 -5.94
N GLY A 93 -11.07 -2.08 -6.61
CA GLY A 93 -9.94 -1.21 -6.93
C GLY A 93 -10.26 -0.24 -8.07
N ASN A 94 -9.22 0.37 -8.64
CA ASN A 94 -9.31 1.17 -9.86
C ASN A 94 -9.67 0.36 -11.11
N ASP A 95 -9.55 -0.97 -11.04
CA ASP A 95 -9.89 -1.95 -12.06
C ASP A 95 -11.38 -2.38 -12.01
N ASP A 96 -12.17 -1.76 -11.14
CA ASP A 96 -13.58 -2.09 -10.86
C ASP A 96 -13.83 -3.58 -10.50
N THR A 97 -12.77 -4.32 -10.15
CA THR A 97 -12.85 -5.76 -9.88
C THR A 97 -13.01 -6.01 -8.39
N THR A 98 -14.02 -6.79 -8.02
CA THR A 98 -14.28 -7.16 -6.62
C THR A 98 -13.75 -8.55 -6.29
N ALA A 99 -13.44 -8.79 -5.01
CA ALA A 99 -13.10 -10.12 -4.51
C ALA A 99 -14.21 -11.15 -4.79
N ASP A 100 -15.47 -10.72 -4.80
CA ASP A 100 -16.63 -11.58 -5.07
C ASP A 100 -16.68 -12.00 -6.55
N LEU A 101 -16.32 -11.09 -7.47
CA LEU A 101 -16.20 -11.40 -8.90
C LEU A 101 -15.09 -12.43 -9.15
N LEU A 102 -13.92 -12.22 -8.53
CA LEU A 102 -12.79 -13.17 -8.64
C LEU A 102 -13.18 -14.55 -8.12
N LYS A 103 -13.81 -14.62 -6.94
CA LYS A 103 -14.28 -15.89 -6.35
C LYS A 103 -15.33 -16.59 -7.21
N ALA A 104 -16.24 -15.85 -7.85
CA ALA A 104 -17.25 -16.43 -8.73
C ALA A 104 -16.63 -17.08 -9.97
N GLY A 105 -15.49 -16.58 -10.44
CA GLY A 105 -14.76 -17.10 -11.60
C GLY A 105 -14.10 -18.47 -11.42
N CYS A 106 -14.12 -19.05 -10.21
CA CYS A 106 -13.69 -20.42 -9.92
C CYS A 106 -12.31 -20.78 -10.51
N LEU A 107 -12.15 -22.00 -11.04
CA LEU A 107 -10.87 -22.53 -11.52
C LEU A 107 -10.27 -21.77 -12.73
N PRO A 108 -11.06 -21.31 -13.73
CA PRO A 108 -10.52 -20.52 -14.84
C PRO A 108 -9.76 -19.26 -14.38
N ILE A 109 -10.36 -18.47 -13.48
CA ILE A 109 -9.71 -17.25 -12.96
C ILE A 109 -8.48 -17.59 -12.12
N VAL A 110 -8.56 -18.63 -11.27
CA VAL A 110 -7.41 -19.11 -10.49
C VAL A 110 -6.24 -19.52 -11.39
N THR A 111 -6.54 -20.21 -12.51
CA THR A 111 -5.52 -20.66 -13.46
C THR A 111 -4.90 -19.49 -14.22
N TRP A 112 -5.71 -18.54 -14.65
CA TRP A 112 -5.26 -17.33 -15.32
C TRP A 112 -4.34 -16.47 -14.41
N LEU A 113 -4.76 -16.21 -13.16
CA LEU A 113 -3.95 -15.50 -12.17
C LEU A 113 -2.64 -16.23 -11.86
N HIS A 114 -2.69 -17.55 -11.72
CA HIS A 114 -1.49 -18.35 -11.48
C HIS A 114 -0.48 -18.22 -12.62
N ASN A 115 -0.92 -18.23 -13.88
CA ASN A 115 -0.02 -18.05 -15.01
C ASN A 115 0.66 -16.68 -14.98
N ILE A 116 -0.09 -15.62 -14.65
CA ILE A 116 0.46 -14.26 -14.45
C ILE A 116 1.52 -14.25 -13.35
N PHE A 117 1.22 -14.82 -12.18
CA PHE A 117 2.15 -14.81 -11.05
C PHE A 117 3.42 -15.62 -11.34
N VAL A 118 3.29 -16.76 -12.02
CA VAL A 118 4.44 -17.58 -12.44
C VAL A 118 5.31 -16.84 -13.45
N ASP A 119 4.70 -16.08 -14.36
CA ASP A 119 5.42 -15.32 -15.38
C ASP A 119 6.21 -14.17 -14.77
N VAL A 120 5.55 -13.34 -13.95
CA VAL A 120 6.19 -12.26 -13.17
C VAL A 120 7.30 -12.80 -12.28
N TRP A 121 7.09 -13.96 -11.63
CA TRP A 121 8.11 -14.58 -10.78
C TRP A 121 9.37 -15.02 -11.55
N LYS A 122 9.22 -15.46 -12.81
CA LYS A 122 10.34 -15.97 -13.61
C LYS A 122 11.11 -14.86 -14.32
N ASN A 123 10.38 -13.86 -14.81
CA ASN A 123 10.95 -12.81 -15.64
C ASN A 123 11.37 -11.59 -14.81
N GLU A 124 10.88 -11.47 -13.56
CA GLU A 124 11.06 -10.29 -12.69
C GLU A 124 10.60 -8.98 -13.35
N GLU A 125 9.75 -9.08 -14.38
CA GLU A 125 9.20 -7.98 -15.16
C GLU A 125 7.71 -7.82 -14.86
N MET A 126 7.26 -6.57 -14.77
CA MET A 126 5.84 -6.28 -14.69
C MET A 126 5.20 -6.55 -16.05
N ILE A 127 4.01 -7.15 -16.04
CA ILE A 127 3.19 -7.27 -17.26
C ILE A 127 2.77 -5.85 -17.66
N GLU A 128 3.16 -5.40 -18.85
CA GLU A 128 2.72 -4.13 -19.41
C GLU A 128 1.19 -4.17 -19.67
N ASP A 129 0.50 -3.06 -19.40
CA ASP A 129 -0.96 -2.90 -19.56
C ASP A 129 -1.44 -3.12 -21.01
#